data_AF-A0A965V8F2-F1
#
_entry.id   AF-A0A965V8F2-F1
#
_cell.length_a   1.000
_cell.length_b   1.000
_cell.length_c   1.000
_cell.angle_alpha   90.00
_cell.angle_beta   90.00
_cell.angle_gamma   90.00
#
_symmetry.space_group_name_H-M   'P 1'
#
loop_
_entity.id
_entity.type
_entity.pdbx_description
1 polymer ?
#
loop_
_entity_poly.entity_id
_entity_poly.type
_entity_poly.pdbx_seq_one_letter_code
_entity_poly.pdbx_strand_id
1 'polypeptide(L)'
;AVEHISAKPAGADRVTPCLHKSNRAGFVGHDEVQLTAPGVNVYGVSLPGLPNVIIGFNDSASWGITNSGVDVIDWYAMKFDKTKPNPNYFYAQQWKPSTVRKEVIRIKDKPARTIEVTQTHLGPVALEISLDQKSGGSVAIPFAMKWSGHMPSNEFRVFYSLNRARSVMDMKNALRNYNFVMADKTGSIGFVQAGRYPIRTSGFGRYVLDGTNPANEWREDIGFGHLPQSWSPDRGYLFSANQQPTRDPTPGFASGDWVFTSYLRGTRIGQRLAELTSTNPTTISALMDLQNDVVDLRAKALLPLFSQWTLGLLKNKEDKEILESLGKWNMQLNATSEQASLWNTWWENVYDAVWEKSFPKANFPRPSEDRTMELLLSVNLADWPLLPSVPAKSELPTLVAANFERTLQTLRSFSKRNGLQNEIPAWGKYRGTKIPHLANLAGLEEMG
;
A
#
# COMPACT_ATOMS: atom_id res chain seq x y z
N ALA A 1 3.41 -4.67 3.73
CA ALA A 1 3.39 -6.05 4.24
C ALA A 1 4.10 -6.93 3.22
N VAL A 2 5.04 -7.77 3.67
CA VAL A 2 5.78 -8.73 2.87
C VAL A 2 5.54 -10.11 3.46
N GLU A 3 5.01 -11.03 2.67
CA GLU A 3 4.82 -12.42 3.04
C GLU A 3 5.40 -13.30 1.94
N HIS A 4 6.15 -14.33 2.31
CA HIS A 4 6.80 -15.21 1.35
C HIS A 4 6.89 -16.64 1.85
N ILE A 5 7.00 -17.57 0.89
CA ILE A 5 7.04 -19.02 1.09
C ILE A 5 8.02 -19.63 0.07
N SER A 6 8.86 -20.55 0.53
CA SER A 6 9.78 -21.35 -0.29
C SER A 6 9.51 -22.85 -0.06
N ALA A 7 9.56 -23.67 -1.12
CA ALA A 7 9.37 -25.13 -1.08
C ALA A 7 10.50 -25.90 -1.81
N LYS A 8 11.03 -26.92 -1.10
CA LYS A 8 11.95 -28.05 -1.45
C LYS A 8 13.50 -27.90 -1.29
N PRO A 9 14.22 -28.97 -0.82
CA PRO A 9 13.75 -30.02 0.11
C PRO A 9 14.72 -30.48 1.22
N ALA A 10 14.08 -31.06 2.25
CA ALA A 10 14.51 -31.96 3.35
C ALA A 10 14.37 -31.34 4.76
N GLY A 11 13.13 -31.26 5.25
CA GLY A 11 12.80 -30.91 6.64
C GLY A 11 12.18 -29.51 6.79
N ALA A 12 10.85 -29.47 6.89
CA ALA A 12 9.98 -28.32 7.14
C ALA A 12 9.94 -27.23 6.05
N ASP A 13 8.81 -27.16 5.34
CA ASP A 13 8.43 -26.00 4.54
C ASP A 13 8.15 -24.79 5.45
N ARG A 14 8.48 -23.58 4.99
CA ARG A 14 8.47 -22.38 5.85
C ARG A 14 7.70 -21.24 5.22
N VAL A 15 6.78 -20.69 6.02
CA VAL A 15 6.04 -19.46 5.73
C VAL A 15 6.52 -18.40 6.69
N THR A 16 7.01 -17.28 6.16
CA THR A 16 7.46 -16.15 6.97
C THR A 16 6.62 -14.93 6.61
N PRO A 17 5.53 -14.67 7.36
CA PRO A 17 4.72 -13.49 7.15
C PRO A 17 5.31 -12.26 7.87
N CYS A 18 5.19 -11.07 7.28
CA CYS A 18 5.55 -9.80 7.91
C CYS A 18 4.61 -8.68 7.45
N LEU A 19 3.74 -8.20 8.33
CA LEU A 19 2.85 -7.08 8.01
C LEU A 19 3.51 -5.75 8.36
N HIS A 20 3.51 -4.79 7.42
CA HIS A 20 3.91 -3.40 7.69
C HIS A 20 2.65 -2.53 7.62
N LYS A 21 2.30 -1.85 8.73
CA LYS A 21 1.28 -0.79 8.80
C LYS A 21 1.99 0.55 9.11
N SER A 22 1.37 1.67 8.76
CA SER A 22 1.93 3.00 9.04
C SER A 22 2.08 3.23 10.56
N ASN A 23 3.17 3.89 10.96
CA ASN A 23 3.54 4.18 12.36
C ASN A 23 2.60 5.15 13.10
N ARG A 24 1.36 5.34 12.63
CA ARG A 24 0.32 6.15 13.28
C ARG A 24 -0.77 5.34 13.96
N ALA A 25 -0.59 4.03 14.06
CA ALA A 25 -1.42 3.19 14.89
C ALA A 25 -0.52 2.62 15.98
N GLY A 26 -0.56 3.21 17.17
CA GLY A 26 -0.17 2.45 18.36
C GLY A 26 -0.89 1.11 18.31
N PHE A 27 -0.18 0.02 18.61
CA PHE A 27 -0.75 -1.30 18.88
C PHE A 27 -2.18 -1.56 18.34
N VAL A 28 -2.42 -1.44 17.03
CA VAL A 28 -3.39 -2.32 16.36
C VAL A 28 -2.61 -3.61 16.10
N GLY A 29 -2.15 -4.14 17.23
CA GLY A 29 -1.18 -5.19 17.38
C GLY A 29 -1.88 -6.46 16.98
N HIS A 30 -1.23 -7.16 16.09
CA HIS A 30 -1.43 -8.57 15.97
C HIS A 30 -1.06 -9.17 17.34
N ASP A 31 -2.06 -9.43 18.19
CA ASP A 31 -1.82 -10.05 19.49
C ASP A 31 -1.41 -11.49 19.21
N GLU A 32 -0.31 -11.91 19.84
CA GLU A 32 0.13 -13.29 19.77
C GLU A 32 -0.88 -14.18 20.51
N VAL A 33 -1.40 -15.18 19.81
CA VAL A 33 -2.47 -16.04 20.30
C VAL A 33 -2.16 -17.48 19.95
N GLN A 34 -2.33 -18.36 20.94
CA GLN A 34 -2.46 -19.80 20.73
C GLN A 34 -3.88 -20.24 21.09
N LEU A 35 -4.51 -21.00 20.20
CA LEU A 35 -5.81 -21.63 20.45
C LEU A 35 -5.64 -23.14 20.44
N THR A 36 -6.00 -23.78 21.55
CA THR A 36 -5.94 -25.25 21.72
C THR A 36 -7.31 -25.78 22.16
N ALA A 37 -7.86 -26.68 21.35
CA ALA A 37 -9.15 -27.35 21.59
C ALA A 37 -9.19 -28.67 20.79
N PRO A 38 -10.17 -29.58 21.00
CA PRO A 38 -10.32 -30.75 20.16
C PRO A 38 -10.40 -30.39 18.68
N GLY A 39 -9.45 -30.88 17.88
CA GLY A 39 -9.35 -30.61 16.43
C GLY A 39 -8.75 -29.25 16.06
N VAL A 40 -8.20 -28.48 17.02
CA VAL A 40 -7.53 -27.20 16.78
C VAL A 40 -6.29 -27.08 17.65
N ASN A 41 -5.15 -26.85 17.02
CA ASN A 41 -3.93 -26.36 17.66
C ASN A 41 -3.30 -25.36 16.69
N VAL A 42 -3.47 -24.06 16.96
CA VAL A 42 -3.05 -22.99 16.05
C VAL A 42 -2.33 -21.91 16.83
N TYR A 43 -1.25 -21.40 16.24
CA TYR A 43 -0.41 -20.36 16.80
C TYR A 43 -0.17 -19.26 15.76
N GLY A 44 -0.10 -18.02 16.21
CA GLY A 44 0.27 -16.89 15.38
C GLY A 44 -0.31 -15.63 15.97
N VAL A 45 -0.90 -14.80 15.13
CA VAL A 45 -1.43 -13.51 15.53
C VAL A 45 -2.86 -13.25 15.08
N SER A 46 -3.59 -12.50 15.91
CA SER A 46 -4.98 -12.07 15.65
C SER A 46 -5.16 -10.57 15.83
N LEU A 47 -6.28 -10.02 15.36
CA LEU A 47 -6.70 -8.66 15.69
C LEU A 47 -7.56 -8.68 16.95
N PRO A 48 -7.47 -7.66 17.82
CA PRO A 48 -8.30 -7.57 19.02
C PRO A 48 -9.79 -7.76 18.70
N GLY A 49 -10.42 -8.69 19.41
CA GLY A 49 -11.84 -9.03 19.24
C GLY A 49 -12.15 -10.07 18.15
N LEU A 50 -11.15 -10.53 17.38
CA LEU A 50 -11.34 -11.63 16.42
C LEU A 50 -11.01 -13.00 17.05
N PRO A 51 -11.90 -14.01 16.90
CA PRO A 51 -11.80 -15.28 17.63
C PRO A 51 -10.82 -16.31 17.01
N ASN A 52 -10.21 -16.00 15.87
CA ASN A 52 -9.34 -16.93 15.13
C ASN A 52 -7.98 -16.30 14.86
N VAL A 53 -6.96 -17.12 14.68
CA VAL A 53 -5.63 -16.69 14.22
C VAL A 53 -5.70 -16.28 12.75
N ILE A 54 -5.24 -15.08 12.42
CA ILE A 54 -5.39 -14.46 11.09
C ILE A 54 -4.14 -14.66 10.24
N ILE A 55 -2.97 -14.62 10.88
CA ILE A 55 -1.68 -14.94 10.29
C ILE A 55 -1.03 -15.96 11.22
N GLY A 56 -0.65 -17.13 10.72
CA GLY A 56 -0.11 -18.16 11.60
C GLY A 56 -0.04 -19.53 10.96
N PHE A 57 0.03 -20.53 11.82
CA PHE A 57 0.18 -21.92 11.43
C PHE A 57 -0.50 -22.85 12.44
N ASN A 58 -0.83 -24.06 11.98
CA ASN A 58 -1.23 -25.18 12.80
C ASN A 58 -0.29 -26.38 12.54
N ASP A 59 -0.62 -27.55 13.07
CA ASP A 59 0.19 -28.76 12.93
C ASP A 59 0.40 -29.26 11.47
N SER A 60 -0.31 -28.68 10.49
CA SER A 60 -0.31 -29.18 9.10
C SER A 60 -0.15 -28.10 8.03
N ALA A 61 -0.52 -26.85 8.31
CA ALA A 61 -0.60 -25.78 7.34
C ALA A 61 -0.26 -24.42 7.96
N SER A 62 0.12 -23.48 7.11
CA SER A 62 0.46 -22.10 7.48
C SER A 62 0.00 -21.12 6.42
N TRP A 63 -0.38 -19.93 6.85
CA TRP A 63 -0.92 -18.88 5.99
C TRP A 63 -0.50 -17.49 6.46
N GLY A 64 -0.29 -16.62 5.48
CA GLY A 64 -0.20 -15.17 5.64
C GLY A 64 -1.33 -14.46 4.91
N ILE A 65 -1.62 -13.23 5.32
CA ILE A 65 -2.50 -12.31 4.60
C ILE A 65 -1.82 -10.98 4.26
N THR A 66 -2.10 -10.47 3.06
CA THR A 66 -1.71 -9.12 2.66
C THR A 66 -2.90 -8.32 2.13
N ASN A 67 -2.79 -6.99 2.16
CA ASN A 67 -3.75 -6.14 1.46
C ASN A 67 -3.53 -6.25 -0.05
N SER A 68 -4.62 -6.35 -0.79
CA SER A 68 -4.59 -6.48 -2.25
C SER A 68 -4.32 -5.17 -2.97
N GLY A 69 -4.60 -4.02 -2.34
CA GLY A 69 -4.54 -2.72 -2.99
C GLY A 69 -5.60 -2.57 -4.10
N VAL A 70 -6.51 -3.52 -4.28
CA VAL A 70 -7.56 -3.38 -5.30
C VAL A 70 -8.60 -2.40 -4.83
N ASP A 71 -9.01 -1.52 -5.74
CA ASP A 71 -10.09 -0.59 -5.48
C ASP A 71 -11.45 -1.31 -5.51
N VAL A 72 -12.14 -1.23 -4.37
CA VAL A 72 -13.44 -1.84 -4.09
C VAL A 72 -14.49 -0.80 -3.72
N ILE A 73 -14.24 0.49 -4.01
CA ILE A 73 -15.10 1.63 -3.66
C ILE A 73 -15.33 2.49 -4.89
N ASP A 74 -16.58 2.67 -5.29
CA ASP A 74 -16.95 3.62 -6.34
C ASP A 74 -17.86 4.73 -5.78
N TRP A 75 -17.70 5.94 -6.33
CA TRP A 75 -18.46 7.13 -5.96
C TRP A 75 -19.42 7.52 -7.08
N TYR A 76 -20.67 7.77 -6.70
CA TYR A 76 -21.74 8.14 -7.62
C TYR A 76 -22.27 9.54 -7.31
N ALA A 77 -22.18 10.47 -8.26
CA ALA A 77 -22.81 11.78 -8.17
C ALA A 77 -24.33 11.61 -8.27
N MET A 78 -25.03 11.99 -7.21
CA MET A 78 -26.47 11.78 -7.09
C MET A 78 -27.25 13.06 -7.39
N LYS A 79 -28.46 12.89 -7.92
CA LYS A 79 -29.43 13.98 -8.08
C LYS A 79 -30.57 13.75 -7.09
N PHE A 80 -30.73 14.65 -6.12
CA PHE A 80 -31.79 14.60 -5.13
C PHE A 80 -32.81 15.72 -5.31
N ASP A 81 -34.07 15.42 -5.03
CA ASP A 81 -35.12 16.40 -4.78
C ASP A 81 -35.13 16.70 -3.28
N LYS A 82 -34.52 17.84 -2.92
CA LYS A 82 -34.38 18.31 -1.54
C LYS A 82 -35.60 19.13 -1.07
N THR A 83 -36.70 19.16 -1.82
CA THR A 83 -37.91 19.92 -1.42
C THR A 83 -38.69 19.26 -0.27
N LYS A 84 -38.36 18.02 0.09
CA LYS A 84 -39.02 17.24 1.16
C LYS A 84 -38.02 16.73 2.21
N PRO A 85 -38.45 16.49 3.46
CA PRO A 85 -37.57 16.00 4.54
C PRO A 85 -36.90 14.65 4.25
N ASN A 86 -37.59 13.75 3.54
CA ASN A 86 -37.03 12.51 3.02
C ASN A 86 -36.79 12.72 1.52
N PRO A 87 -35.55 13.01 1.09
CA PRO A 87 -35.33 13.44 -0.27
C PRO A 87 -35.39 12.24 -1.21
N ASN A 88 -36.15 12.35 -2.29
CA ASN A 88 -36.11 11.34 -3.36
C ASN A 88 -34.85 11.57 -4.20
N TYR A 89 -34.27 10.50 -4.76
CA TYR A 89 -33.17 10.62 -5.72
C TYR A 89 -33.61 10.16 -7.10
N PHE A 90 -33.06 10.79 -8.13
CA PHE A 90 -33.36 10.48 -9.52
C PHE A 90 -32.46 9.34 -9.99
N TYR A 91 -33.07 8.27 -10.50
CA TYR A 91 -32.37 7.11 -11.00
C TYR A 91 -33.21 6.38 -12.05
N ALA A 92 -32.60 5.95 -13.15
CA ALA A 92 -33.26 5.25 -14.25
C ALA A 92 -34.54 5.98 -14.73
N GLN A 93 -34.41 7.30 -14.91
CA GLN A 93 -35.49 8.20 -15.35
C GLN A 93 -36.67 8.34 -14.37
N GLN A 94 -36.52 7.93 -13.11
CA GLN A 94 -37.58 7.97 -12.10
C GLN A 94 -37.07 8.53 -10.77
N TRP A 95 -37.94 9.19 -10.01
CA TRP A 95 -37.66 9.57 -8.63
C TRP A 95 -37.93 8.39 -7.70
N LYS A 96 -36.88 7.91 -7.02
CA LYS A 96 -36.93 6.82 -6.06
C LYS A 96 -36.79 7.35 -4.62
N PRO A 97 -37.48 6.75 -3.64
CA PRO A 97 -37.33 7.15 -2.25
C PRO A 97 -35.93 6.79 -1.74
N SER A 98 -35.30 7.70 -1.00
CA SER A 98 -34.18 7.36 -0.12
C SER A 98 -34.69 6.91 1.25
N THR A 99 -33.80 6.36 2.07
CA THR A 99 -34.09 6.15 3.49
C THR A 99 -33.15 7.01 4.33
N VAL A 100 -33.66 7.60 5.42
CA VAL A 100 -32.87 8.46 6.30
C VAL A 100 -32.83 7.81 7.68
N ARG A 101 -31.62 7.54 8.18
CA ARG A 101 -31.40 7.03 9.52
C ARG A 101 -30.80 8.12 10.41
N LYS A 102 -31.41 8.35 11.57
CA LYS A 102 -30.89 9.29 12.56
C LYS A 102 -29.95 8.57 13.52
N GLU A 103 -28.71 9.05 13.61
CA GLU A 103 -27.70 8.54 14.53
C GLU A 103 -27.45 9.57 15.63
N VAL A 104 -27.54 9.14 16.89
CA VAL A 104 -27.33 10.01 18.05
C VAL A 104 -25.94 9.79 18.63
N ILE A 105 -25.06 10.77 18.41
CA ILE A 105 -23.71 10.80 18.96
C ILE A 105 -23.77 11.45 20.35
N ARG A 106 -23.64 10.63 21.39
CA ARG A 106 -23.51 11.11 22.77
C ARG A 106 -22.09 11.63 22.98
N ILE A 107 -21.97 12.86 23.47
CA ILE A 107 -20.68 13.53 23.66
C ILE A 107 -20.48 13.73 25.17
N LYS A 108 -19.33 13.28 25.70
CA LYS A 108 -19.02 13.45 27.12
C LYS A 108 -19.09 14.93 27.50
N ASP A 109 -19.78 15.22 28.59
CA ASP A 109 -19.96 16.55 29.18
C ASP A 109 -20.58 17.60 28.22
N LYS A 110 -21.27 17.15 27.16
CA LYS A 110 -21.94 18.04 26.17
C LYS A 110 -23.28 17.45 25.72
N PRO A 111 -24.19 18.27 25.17
CA PRO A 111 -25.40 17.76 24.53
C PRO A 111 -25.08 16.77 23.40
N ALA A 112 -25.91 15.73 23.27
CA ALA A 112 -25.81 14.79 22.16
C ALA A 112 -26.05 15.50 20.82
N ARG A 113 -25.37 15.05 19.78
CA ARG A 113 -25.58 15.51 18.41
C ARG A 113 -26.28 14.43 17.61
N THR A 114 -27.28 14.80 16.84
CA THR A 114 -27.91 13.88 15.88
C THR A 114 -27.35 14.16 14.49
N ILE A 115 -26.96 13.10 13.78
CA ILE A 115 -26.62 13.17 12.35
C ILE A 115 -27.63 12.35 11.56
N GLU A 116 -27.88 12.76 10.32
CA GLU A 116 -28.75 12.04 9.40
C GLU A 116 -27.90 11.30 8.36
N VAL A 117 -28.14 10.00 8.20
CA VAL A 117 -27.48 9.15 7.22
C VAL A 117 -28.49 8.80 6.14
N THR A 118 -28.38 9.45 4.99
CA THR A 118 -29.20 9.17 3.81
C THR A 118 -28.64 7.97 3.06
N GLN A 119 -29.49 6.99 2.77
CA GLN A 119 -29.16 5.73 2.11
C GLN A 119 -29.91 5.62 0.78
N THR A 120 -29.19 5.15 -0.24
CA THR A 120 -29.70 4.83 -1.58
C THR A 120 -29.38 3.38 -1.92
N HIS A 121 -29.86 2.87 -3.06
CA HIS A 121 -29.46 1.54 -3.53
C HIS A 121 -27.98 1.46 -3.93
N LEU A 122 -27.32 2.59 -4.19
CA LEU A 122 -25.88 2.69 -4.46
C LEU A 122 -25.05 2.82 -3.18
N GLY A 123 -25.69 2.85 -2.01
CA GLY A 123 -25.06 3.00 -0.71
C GLY A 123 -25.37 4.33 -0.01
N PRO A 124 -24.71 4.61 1.14
CA PRO A 124 -24.86 5.85 1.88
C PRO A 124 -24.38 7.05 1.07
N VAL A 125 -25.10 8.17 1.19
CA VAL A 125 -24.57 9.49 0.79
C VAL A 125 -23.53 9.90 1.82
N ALA A 126 -22.27 9.77 1.46
CA ALA A 126 -21.15 9.94 2.39
C ALA A 126 -20.43 11.29 2.26
N LEU A 127 -20.59 11.98 1.12
CA LEU A 127 -19.97 13.28 0.86
C LEU A 127 -20.95 14.20 0.13
N GLU A 128 -20.78 15.50 0.34
CA GLU A 128 -21.39 16.54 -0.49
C GLU A 128 -20.29 17.52 -0.89
N ILE A 129 -20.08 17.72 -2.19
CA ILE A 129 -19.03 18.60 -2.72
C ILE A 129 -19.72 19.75 -3.45
N SER A 130 -19.41 20.97 -3.01
CA SER A 130 -19.81 22.19 -3.71
C SER A 130 -18.87 22.44 -4.87
N LEU A 131 -19.41 22.42 -6.09
CA LEU A 131 -18.67 22.76 -7.29
C LEU A 131 -19.06 24.16 -7.76
N ASP A 132 -18.07 25.00 -8.00
CA ASP A 132 -18.28 26.33 -8.57
C ASP A 132 -18.75 26.19 -10.02
N GLN A 133 -19.81 26.92 -10.35
CA GLN A 133 -20.34 26.97 -11.70
C GLN A 133 -19.65 28.05 -12.50
N LYS A 134 -19.36 27.77 -13.78
CA LYS A 134 -18.80 28.78 -14.72
C LYS A 134 -19.67 30.03 -14.86
N SER A 135 -20.97 29.92 -14.59
CA SER A 135 -21.95 31.01 -14.59
C SER A 135 -21.98 31.84 -13.30
N GLY A 136 -21.14 31.53 -12.32
CA GLY A 136 -21.21 32.07 -10.96
C GLY A 136 -22.16 31.27 -10.06
N GLY A 137 -21.81 31.17 -8.77
CA GLY A 137 -22.51 30.35 -7.77
C GLY A 137 -21.88 28.95 -7.58
N SER A 138 -22.31 28.22 -6.57
CA SER A 138 -21.87 26.84 -6.31
C SER A 138 -23.05 25.89 -6.20
N VAL A 139 -22.89 24.68 -6.73
CA VAL A 139 -23.88 23.59 -6.61
C VAL A 139 -23.30 22.49 -5.75
N ALA A 140 -23.99 22.21 -4.66
CA ALA A 140 -23.68 21.10 -3.78
C ALA A 140 -24.19 19.78 -4.38
N ILE A 141 -23.26 18.92 -4.78
CA ILE A 141 -23.57 17.60 -5.35
C ILE A 141 -23.39 16.56 -4.24
N PRO A 142 -24.44 15.79 -3.88
CA PRO A 142 -24.30 14.67 -2.97
C PRO A 142 -23.70 13.45 -3.68
N PHE A 143 -22.83 12.71 -3.01
CA PHE A 143 -22.16 11.52 -3.54
C PHE A 143 -22.50 10.28 -2.71
N ALA A 144 -23.06 9.26 -3.37
CA ALA A 144 -23.24 7.94 -2.78
C ALA A 144 -21.96 7.10 -2.90
N MET A 145 -21.62 6.40 -1.83
CA MET A 145 -20.46 5.51 -1.77
C MET A 145 -20.92 4.05 -1.90
N LYS A 146 -20.60 3.42 -3.03
CA LYS A 146 -20.79 1.98 -3.23
C LYS A 146 -19.49 1.28 -2.86
N TRP A 147 -19.52 0.47 -1.80
CA TRP A 147 -18.36 -0.24 -1.28
C TRP A 147 -18.67 -1.72 -1.12
N SER A 148 -17.75 -2.61 -1.55
CA SER A 148 -17.90 -4.05 -1.35
C SER A 148 -18.08 -4.42 0.13
N GLY A 149 -17.58 -3.60 1.07
CA GLY A 149 -17.78 -3.79 2.52
C GLY A 149 -19.22 -3.57 3.00
N HIS A 150 -20.11 -3.01 2.17
CA HIS A 150 -21.54 -2.95 2.47
C HIS A 150 -22.26 -4.28 2.16
N MET A 151 -21.60 -5.19 1.46
CA MET A 151 -22.19 -6.46 1.09
C MET A 151 -22.00 -7.49 2.21
N PRO A 152 -22.99 -8.38 2.44
CA PRO A 152 -22.83 -9.45 3.40
C PRO A 152 -21.64 -10.35 3.07
N SER A 153 -20.91 -10.73 4.11
CA SER A 153 -19.74 -11.59 4.02
C SER A 153 -19.57 -12.40 5.32
N ASN A 154 -18.71 -13.43 5.28
CA ASN A 154 -18.46 -14.29 6.45
C ASN A 154 -16.98 -14.63 6.57
N GLU A 155 -16.20 -13.60 6.86
CA GLU A 155 -14.75 -13.69 6.99
C GLU A 155 -14.35 -14.47 8.24
N PHE A 156 -15.18 -14.46 9.28
CA PHE A 156 -15.00 -15.33 10.45
C PHE A 156 -14.94 -16.81 10.06
N ARG A 157 -15.80 -17.26 9.15
CA ARG A 157 -15.80 -18.65 8.67
C ARG A 157 -14.54 -18.99 7.88
N VAL A 158 -13.97 -18.03 7.15
CA VAL A 158 -12.70 -18.24 6.43
C VAL A 158 -11.61 -18.56 7.43
N PHE A 159 -11.36 -17.71 8.42
CA PHE A 159 -10.30 -17.94 9.41
C PHE A 159 -10.57 -19.16 10.29
N TYR A 160 -11.82 -19.41 10.67
CA TYR A 160 -12.21 -20.64 11.37
C TYR A 160 -11.79 -21.90 10.60
N SER A 161 -11.96 -21.88 9.27
CA SER A 161 -11.60 -23.00 8.39
C SER A 161 -10.08 -23.10 8.22
N LEU A 162 -9.37 -21.98 8.04
CA LEU A 162 -7.91 -21.96 7.94
C LEU A 162 -7.24 -22.51 9.20
N ASN A 163 -7.73 -22.13 10.38
CA ASN A 163 -7.22 -22.61 11.67
C ASN A 163 -7.33 -24.15 11.82
N ARG A 164 -8.17 -24.80 11.02
CA ARG A 164 -8.40 -26.26 10.98
C ARG A 164 -7.92 -26.93 9.69
N ALA A 165 -7.35 -26.18 8.75
CA ALA A 165 -6.93 -26.70 7.46
C ALA A 165 -5.78 -27.71 7.64
N ARG A 166 -5.80 -28.79 6.84
CA ARG A 166 -4.76 -29.82 6.85
C ARG A 166 -3.88 -29.79 5.60
N SER A 167 -4.27 -28.98 4.61
CA SER A 167 -3.59 -28.86 3.33
C SER A 167 -3.84 -27.50 2.68
N VAL A 168 -3.02 -27.15 1.69
CA VAL A 168 -3.28 -26.00 0.80
C VAL A 168 -4.61 -26.12 0.07
N MET A 169 -5.05 -27.35 -0.24
CA MET A 169 -6.34 -27.58 -0.87
C MET A 169 -7.51 -27.25 0.07
N ASP A 170 -7.42 -27.61 1.35
CA ASP A 170 -8.42 -27.22 2.35
C ASP A 170 -8.51 -25.70 2.47
N MET A 171 -7.36 -25.03 2.50
CA MET A 171 -7.31 -23.58 2.53
C MET A 171 -7.96 -22.99 1.28
N LYS A 172 -7.55 -23.43 0.08
CA LYS A 172 -8.16 -23.01 -1.20
C LYS A 172 -9.69 -23.10 -1.18
N ASN A 173 -10.25 -24.18 -0.66
CA ASN A 173 -11.69 -24.39 -0.60
C ASN A 173 -12.39 -23.40 0.34
N ALA A 174 -11.71 -22.96 1.41
CA ALA A 174 -12.21 -21.99 2.38
C ALA A 174 -12.18 -20.54 1.87
N LEU A 175 -11.30 -20.22 0.91
CA LEU A 175 -11.05 -18.82 0.53
C LEU A 175 -12.16 -18.22 -0.34
N ARG A 176 -12.55 -16.99 0.00
CA ARG A 176 -13.51 -16.19 -0.78
C ARG A 176 -13.09 -14.72 -0.91
N ASN A 177 -12.54 -14.08 0.15
CA ASN A 177 -12.50 -12.62 0.23
C ASN A 177 -11.13 -11.94 0.55
N TYR A 178 -10.01 -12.67 0.66
CA TYR A 178 -8.70 -12.03 0.92
C TYR A 178 -7.53 -12.62 0.15
N ASN A 179 -6.41 -11.90 0.16
CA ASN A 179 -5.16 -12.39 -0.36
C ASN A 179 -4.48 -13.29 0.65
N PHE A 180 -4.07 -14.47 0.19
CA PHE A 180 -3.34 -15.42 1.02
C PHE A 180 -2.10 -15.91 0.31
N VAL A 181 -1.03 -16.05 1.07
CA VAL A 181 0.08 -16.94 0.74
C VAL A 181 0.00 -18.11 1.72
N MET A 182 0.11 -19.34 1.23
CA MET A 182 -0.18 -20.56 1.98
C MET A 182 0.87 -21.64 1.75
N ALA A 183 1.16 -22.44 2.77
CA ALA A 183 1.93 -23.67 2.64
C ALA A 183 1.34 -24.78 3.51
N ASP A 184 1.65 -26.02 3.17
CA ASP A 184 1.41 -27.17 4.04
C ASP A 184 2.66 -28.03 4.20
N LYS A 185 2.60 -28.95 5.17
CA LYS A 185 3.70 -29.86 5.52
C LYS A 185 4.11 -30.84 4.41
N THR A 186 3.37 -30.89 3.29
CA THR A 186 3.68 -31.78 2.15
C THR A 186 4.56 -31.09 1.10
N GLY A 187 4.86 -29.80 1.28
CA GLY A 187 5.58 -28.98 0.30
C GLY A 187 4.70 -28.30 -0.72
N SER A 188 3.37 -28.38 -0.57
CA SER A 188 2.46 -27.60 -1.40
C SER A 188 2.45 -26.15 -0.96
N ILE A 189 2.42 -25.24 -1.95
CA ILE A 189 2.34 -23.79 -1.72
C ILE A 189 1.24 -23.19 -2.56
N GLY A 190 0.61 -22.13 -2.06
CA GLY A 190 -0.52 -21.49 -2.71
C GLY A 190 -0.46 -19.98 -2.57
N PHE A 191 -0.92 -19.29 -3.61
CA PHE A 191 -1.21 -17.88 -3.60
C PHE A 191 -2.57 -17.66 -4.24
N VAL A 192 -3.38 -16.81 -3.63
CA VAL A 192 -4.57 -16.27 -4.30
C VAL A 192 -4.80 -14.85 -3.83
N GLN A 193 -5.20 -14.00 -4.76
CA GLN A 193 -5.75 -12.69 -4.47
C GLN A 193 -7.27 -12.80 -4.46
N ALA A 194 -7.83 -13.32 -3.36
CA ALA A 194 -9.27 -13.49 -3.23
C ALA A 194 -9.92 -12.18 -2.78
N GLY A 195 -11.20 -12.03 -3.12
CA GLY A 195 -11.90 -10.77 -2.92
C GLY A 195 -13.20 -10.77 -3.72
N ARG A 196 -14.07 -9.85 -3.33
CA ARG A 196 -15.26 -9.51 -4.11
C ARG A 196 -14.94 -8.31 -5.01
N TYR A 197 -14.78 -8.58 -6.30
CA TYR A 197 -14.41 -7.58 -7.29
C TYR A 197 -15.55 -7.38 -8.29
N PRO A 198 -16.32 -6.28 -8.18
CA PRO A 198 -17.42 -6.03 -9.08
C PRO A 198 -16.90 -5.71 -10.49
N ILE A 199 -17.55 -6.25 -11.51
CA ILE A 199 -17.28 -5.88 -12.90
C ILE A 199 -17.88 -4.49 -13.16
N ARG A 200 -17.00 -3.56 -13.54
CA ARG A 200 -17.36 -2.17 -13.89
C ARG A 200 -17.60 -2.03 -15.39
N THR A 201 -18.63 -1.29 -15.75
CA THR A 201 -19.03 -1.04 -17.15
C THR A 201 -18.49 0.26 -17.72
N SER A 202 -18.15 1.21 -16.85
CA SER A 202 -17.67 2.55 -17.22
C SER A 202 -16.67 3.07 -16.18
N GLY A 203 -15.75 3.94 -16.61
CA GLY A 203 -14.80 4.65 -15.74
C GLY A 203 -13.72 3.79 -15.06
N PHE A 204 -13.88 2.46 -15.01
CA PHE A 204 -12.97 1.51 -14.35
C PHE A 204 -12.55 1.97 -12.95
N GLY A 205 -13.46 2.52 -12.15
CA GLY A 205 -13.20 3.01 -10.78
C GLY A 205 -12.36 4.29 -10.70
N ARG A 206 -11.91 4.85 -11.84
CA ARG A 206 -11.00 6.01 -11.87
C ARG A 206 -11.68 7.35 -11.63
N TYR A 207 -12.98 7.44 -11.90
CA TYR A 207 -13.73 8.69 -11.87
C TYR A 207 -15.04 8.50 -11.11
N VAL A 208 -15.55 9.61 -10.60
CA VAL A 208 -16.94 9.68 -10.14
C VAL A 208 -17.87 9.32 -11.30
N LEU A 209 -18.84 8.46 -11.02
CA LEU A 209 -19.85 8.02 -11.97
C LEU A 209 -21.14 8.81 -11.81
N ASP A 210 -21.92 8.95 -12.87
CA ASP A 210 -23.28 9.50 -12.79
C ASP A 210 -24.21 8.48 -12.13
N GLY A 211 -24.68 8.81 -10.92
CA GLY A 211 -25.58 7.99 -10.10
C GLY A 211 -27.03 7.96 -10.57
N THR A 212 -27.38 8.71 -11.61
CA THR A 212 -28.72 8.66 -12.23
C THR A 212 -28.83 7.59 -13.32
N ASN A 213 -27.70 7.14 -13.86
CA ASN A 213 -27.64 6.24 -15.01
C ASN A 213 -27.39 4.78 -14.58
N PRO A 214 -28.34 3.85 -14.80
CA PRO A 214 -28.18 2.43 -14.45
C PRO A 214 -27.03 1.75 -15.19
N ALA A 215 -26.59 2.28 -16.34
CA ALA A 215 -25.47 1.71 -17.08
C ALA A 215 -24.12 1.82 -16.35
N ASN A 216 -24.02 2.68 -15.32
CA ASN A 216 -22.82 2.86 -14.51
C ASN A 216 -22.75 1.95 -13.27
N GLU A 217 -23.76 1.11 -13.05
CA GLU A 217 -23.75 0.21 -11.91
C GLU A 217 -22.79 -0.96 -12.07
N TRP A 218 -22.26 -1.41 -10.94
CA TRP A 218 -21.61 -2.71 -10.82
C TRP A 218 -22.50 -3.82 -11.38
N ARG A 219 -21.88 -4.70 -12.18
CA ARG A 219 -22.50 -5.95 -12.60
C ARG A 219 -22.20 -7.05 -11.59
N GLU A 220 -22.12 -8.29 -12.05
CA GLU A 220 -21.66 -9.43 -11.27
C GLU A 220 -20.19 -9.27 -10.83
N ASP A 221 -19.82 -10.05 -9.83
CA ASP A 221 -18.43 -10.10 -9.35
C ASP A 221 -17.60 -11.03 -10.25
N ILE A 222 -16.31 -10.74 -10.37
CA ILE A 222 -15.35 -11.63 -11.02
C ILE A 222 -15.35 -12.97 -10.27
N GLY A 223 -15.65 -14.05 -10.98
CA GLY A 223 -15.68 -15.39 -10.41
C GLY A 223 -14.32 -15.84 -9.86
N PHE A 224 -14.32 -16.62 -8.77
CA PHE A 224 -13.11 -17.06 -8.07
C PHE A 224 -12.04 -17.69 -8.98
N GLY A 225 -12.45 -18.45 -10.01
CA GLY A 225 -11.54 -19.07 -10.98
C GLY A 225 -10.80 -18.07 -11.88
N HIS A 226 -11.30 -16.84 -12.00
CA HIS A 226 -10.70 -15.76 -12.80
C HIS A 226 -9.82 -14.82 -11.97
N LEU A 227 -9.72 -15.05 -10.65
CA LEU A 227 -8.85 -14.28 -9.78
C LEU A 227 -7.40 -14.75 -9.90
N PRO A 228 -6.41 -13.83 -9.79
CA PRO A 228 -5.00 -14.19 -9.73
C PRO A 228 -4.71 -15.21 -8.65
N GLN A 229 -4.15 -16.34 -9.08
CA GLN A 229 -3.82 -17.45 -8.21
C GLN A 229 -2.66 -18.26 -8.79
N SER A 230 -1.90 -18.90 -7.92
CA SER A 230 -0.81 -19.80 -8.29
C SER A 230 -0.71 -20.90 -7.26
N TRP A 231 -0.52 -22.14 -7.71
CA TRP A 231 -0.50 -23.33 -6.87
C TRP A 231 0.74 -24.14 -7.24
N SER A 232 1.64 -24.35 -6.27
CA SER A 232 2.89 -25.10 -6.41
C SER A 232 3.63 -24.89 -7.74
N PRO A 233 4.00 -23.64 -8.10
CA PRO A 233 4.68 -23.37 -9.36
C PRO A 233 6.11 -23.94 -9.39
N ASP A 234 6.61 -24.28 -10.58
CA ASP A 234 7.94 -24.88 -10.79
C ASP A 234 9.09 -24.07 -10.20
N ARG A 235 8.95 -22.73 -10.14
CA ARG A 235 9.94 -21.85 -9.52
C ARG A 235 10.17 -22.11 -8.03
N GLY A 236 9.29 -22.85 -7.35
CA GLY A 236 9.50 -23.29 -5.97
C GLY A 236 9.22 -22.24 -4.88
N TYR A 237 8.79 -21.03 -5.22
CA TYR A 237 8.47 -19.99 -4.23
C TYR A 237 7.33 -19.07 -4.67
N LEU A 238 6.58 -18.57 -3.69
CA LEU A 238 5.50 -17.59 -3.84
C LEU A 238 5.68 -16.47 -2.82
N PHE A 239 5.28 -15.24 -3.19
CA PHE A 239 5.34 -14.11 -2.28
C PHE A 239 4.31 -13.03 -2.62
N SER A 240 3.94 -12.26 -1.59
CA SER A 240 3.12 -11.07 -1.70
C SER A 240 3.78 -9.92 -0.95
N ALA A 241 3.83 -8.78 -1.61
CA ALA A 241 4.44 -7.54 -1.19
C ALA A 241 3.58 -6.37 -1.69
N ASN A 242 2.24 -6.50 -1.61
CA ASN A 242 1.25 -5.54 -2.10
C ASN A 242 1.49 -5.05 -3.56
N GLN A 243 2.20 -5.85 -4.36
CA GLN A 243 2.47 -5.58 -5.77
C GLN A 243 1.29 -6.04 -6.63
N GLN A 244 1.23 -5.55 -7.86
CA GLN A 244 0.30 -6.08 -8.85
C GLN A 244 0.56 -7.58 -9.07
N PRO A 245 -0.44 -8.46 -8.91
CA PRO A 245 -0.24 -9.92 -8.90
C PRO A 245 0.03 -10.51 -10.29
N THR A 246 -0.44 -9.84 -11.35
CA THR A 246 -0.37 -10.31 -12.74
C THR A 246 -0.11 -9.15 -13.67
N ARG A 247 0.73 -9.36 -14.69
CA ARG A 247 0.97 -8.37 -15.75
C ARG A 247 -0.31 -7.98 -16.48
N ASP A 248 -1.11 -8.98 -16.85
CA ASP A 248 -2.34 -8.83 -17.62
C ASP A 248 -3.53 -9.28 -16.76
N PRO A 249 -4.02 -8.41 -15.85
CA PRO A 249 -5.17 -8.75 -15.02
C PRO A 249 -6.42 -8.95 -15.89
N THR A 250 -7.32 -9.84 -15.45
CA THR A 250 -8.65 -10.00 -16.05
C THR A 250 -9.32 -8.63 -16.22
N PRO A 251 -9.93 -8.31 -17.36
CA PRO A 251 -10.63 -7.03 -17.56
C PRO A 251 -11.60 -6.75 -16.41
N GLY A 252 -11.45 -5.58 -15.77
CA GLY A 252 -12.24 -5.18 -14.59
C GLY A 252 -11.61 -5.50 -13.23
N PHE A 253 -10.56 -6.34 -13.16
CA PHE A 253 -9.85 -6.65 -11.92
C PHE A 253 -8.92 -5.51 -11.43
N ALA A 254 -8.35 -4.73 -12.36
CA ALA A 254 -7.49 -3.61 -12.04
C ALA A 254 -8.17 -2.28 -12.40
N SER A 255 -8.83 -1.67 -11.42
CA SER A 255 -9.18 -0.25 -11.47
C SER A 255 -7.96 0.61 -11.11
N GLY A 256 -7.06 0.79 -12.08
CA GLY A 256 -6.01 1.81 -12.04
C GLY A 256 -4.74 1.45 -11.27
N ASP A 257 -3.59 1.78 -11.86
CA ASP A 257 -2.23 1.49 -11.39
C ASP A 257 -1.81 2.29 -10.12
N TRP A 258 -2.77 2.82 -9.35
CA TRP A 258 -2.53 3.89 -8.37
C TRP A 258 -2.46 3.41 -6.91
N VAL A 259 -2.79 2.16 -6.63
CA VAL A 259 -2.97 1.66 -5.24
C VAL A 259 -2.02 0.51 -4.88
N PHE A 260 -1.36 -0.09 -5.87
CA PHE A 260 -0.31 -1.08 -5.61
C PHE A 260 0.96 -0.40 -5.09
N THR A 261 1.70 -1.13 -4.26
CA THR A 261 3.03 -0.67 -3.83
C THR A 261 4.00 -0.68 -5.02
N SER A 262 5.04 0.15 -4.92
CA SER A 262 6.19 0.10 -5.83
C SER A 262 6.66 -1.32 -6.17
N TYR A 263 6.93 -1.59 -7.44
CA TYR A 263 7.40 -2.90 -7.89
C TYR A 263 8.76 -3.27 -7.28
N LEU A 264 9.54 -2.27 -6.84
CA LEU A 264 10.92 -2.45 -6.36
C LEU A 264 11.00 -3.40 -5.16
N ARG A 265 10.06 -3.29 -4.22
CA ARG A 265 10.00 -4.20 -3.08
C ARG A 265 9.78 -5.64 -3.53
N GLY A 266 8.81 -5.84 -4.41
CA GLY A 266 8.50 -7.16 -4.98
C GLY A 266 9.69 -7.73 -5.76
N THR A 267 10.37 -6.90 -6.55
CA THR A 267 11.59 -7.28 -7.28
C THR A 267 12.70 -7.71 -6.35
N ARG A 268 12.97 -6.97 -5.26
CA ARG A 268 14.02 -7.34 -4.29
C ARG A 268 13.73 -8.69 -3.62
N ILE A 269 12.49 -8.91 -3.19
CA ILE A 269 12.07 -10.20 -2.62
C ILE A 269 12.22 -11.32 -3.64
N GLY A 270 11.80 -11.10 -4.89
CA GLY A 270 11.92 -12.08 -5.96
C GLY A 270 13.37 -12.46 -6.26
N GLN A 271 14.30 -11.50 -6.27
CA GLN A 271 15.74 -11.72 -6.43
C GLN A 271 16.28 -12.59 -5.30
N ARG A 272 15.97 -12.24 -4.05
CA ARG A 272 16.45 -12.96 -2.88
C ARG A 272 15.88 -14.36 -2.77
N LEU A 273 14.59 -14.54 -3.06
CA LEU A 273 14.00 -15.87 -3.06
C LEU A 273 14.59 -16.75 -4.16
N ALA A 274 14.84 -16.21 -5.36
CA ALA A 274 15.52 -16.95 -6.42
C ALA A 274 16.94 -17.41 -6.00
N GLU A 275 17.73 -16.52 -5.38
CA GLU A 275 19.03 -16.85 -4.80
C GLU A 275 18.91 -17.99 -3.76
N LEU A 276 17.97 -17.86 -2.82
CA LEU A 276 17.74 -18.81 -1.74
C LEU A 276 17.22 -20.17 -2.23
N THR A 277 16.41 -20.21 -3.29
CA THR A 277 15.91 -21.46 -3.86
C THR A 277 16.92 -22.13 -4.78
N SER A 278 17.88 -21.37 -5.33
CA SER A 278 18.98 -21.95 -6.11
C SER A 278 20.02 -22.67 -5.25
N THR A 279 20.02 -22.42 -3.93
CA THR A 279 20.97 -22.99 -2.97
C THR A 279 20.23 -23.97 -2.04
N ASN A 280 20.72 -25.21 -1.93
CA ASN A 280 20.10 -26.21 -1.06
C ASN A 280 20.94 -26.43 0.22
N PRO A 281 20.32 -26.48 1.43
CA PRO A 281 18.94 -26.12 1.82
C PRO A 281 18.80 -24.67 2.36
N THR A 282 17.63 -24.03 2.15
CA THR A 282 17.31 -22.71 2.76
C THR A 282 17.18 -22.80 4.30
N THR A 283 17.86 -21.91 5.02
CA THR A 283 17.88 -21.90 6.50
C THR A 283 16.89 -20.88 7.11
N ILE A 284 16.59 -20.99 8.41
CA ILE A 284 15.73 -20.01 9.12
C ILE A 284 16.44 -18.66 9.13
N SER A 285 17.75 -18.65 9.39
CA SER A 285 18.59 -17.45 9.32
C SER A 285 18.44 -16.75 7.98
N ALA A 286 18.49 -17.50 6.86
CA ALA A 286 18.35 -16.92 5.54
C ALA A 286 16.97 -16.27 5.28
N LEU A 287 15.89 -16.81 5.86
CA LEU A 287 14.56 -16.20 5.81
C LEU A 287 14.45 -14.99 6.73
N MET A 288 15.11 -15.00 7.89
CA MET A 288 15.22 -13.82 8.76
C MET A 288 16.02 -12.70 8.08
N ASP A 289 17.09 -13.03 7.36
CA ASP A 289 17.88 -12.08 6.58
C ASP A 289 17.04 -11.47 5.44
N LEU A 290 16.19 -12.28 4.78
CA LEU A 290 15.25 -11.78 3.80
C LEU A 290 14.24 -10.79 4.41
N GLN A 291 13.73 -11.07 5.61
CA GLN A 291 12.81 -10.16 6.31
C GLN A 291 13.49 -8.84 6.74
N ASN A 292 14.79 -8.88 7.03
CA ASN A 292 15.59 -7.71 7.42
C ASN A 292 16.34 -7.06 6.24
N ASP A 293 16.01 -7.42 4.99
CA ASP A 293 16.65 -6.84 3.82
C ASP A 293 16.25 -5.37 3.63
N VAL A 294 17.24 -4.48 3.72
CA VAL A 294 17.06 -3.02 3.62
C VAL A 294 17.73 -2.42 2.38
N VAL A 295 17.98 -3.22 1.35
CA VAL A 295 18.59 -2.72 0.09
C VAL A 295 17.61 -1.85 -0.68
N ASP A 296 18.04 -0.66 -1.08
CA ASP A 296 17.26 0.25 -1.92
C ASP A 296 17.60 0.07 -3.42
N LEU A 297 16.68 -0.54 -4.18
CA LEU A 297 16.85 -0.71 -5.62
C LEU A 297 16.78 0.61 -6.40
N ARG A 298 16.20 1.68 -5.85
CA ARG A 298 16.22 3.03 -6.45
C ARG A 298 17.65 3.54 -6.49
N ALA A 299 18.38 3.41 -5.38
CA ALA A 299 19.79 3.82 -5.29
C ALA A 299 20.62 3.07 -6.34
N LYS A 300 20.42 1.75 -6.47
CA LYS A 300 21.13 0.94 -7.48
C LYS A 300 20.93 1.44 -8.90
N ALA A 301 19.71 1.89 -9.24
CA ALA A 301 19.39 2.32 -10.60
C ALA A 301 19.78 3.79 -10.87
N LEU A 302 19.52 4.69 -9.93
CA LEU A 302 19.57 6.14 -10.14
C LEU A 302 20.84 6.81 -9.62
N LEU A 303 21.48 6.28 -8.57
CA LEU A 303 22.64 6.92 -7.96
C LEU A 303 23.79 7.16 -8.96
N PRO A 304 24.15 6.21 -9.85
CA PRO A 304 25.20 6.46 -10.85
C PRO A 304 24.88 7.66 -11.75
N LEU A 305 23.63 7.76 -12.22
CA LEU A 305 23.15 8.84 -13.07
C LEU A 305 23.17 10.18 -12.32
N PHE A 306 22.64 10.19 -11.10
CA PHE A 306 22.57 11.40 -10.26
C PHE A 306 23.96 11.91 -9.90
N SER A 307 24.88 11.02 -9.53
CA SER A 307 26.28 11.36 -9.27
C SER A 307 26.97 11.92 -10.51
N GLN A 308 26.77 11.31 -11.68
CA GLN A 308 27.32 11.81 -12.94
C GLN A 308 26.83 13.23 -13.26
N TRP A 309 25.53 13.49 -13.11
CA TRP A 309 24.95 14.81 -13.36
C TRP A 309 25.42 15.87 -12.37
N THR A 310 25.73 15.47 -11.14
CA THR A 310 25.96 16.40 -10.03
C THR A 310 27.43 16.78 -9.87
N LEU A 311 28.36 15.83 -10.06
CA LEU A 311 29.78 16.00 -9.70
C LEU A 311 30.43 17.25 -10.32
N GLY A 312 30.17 17.51 -11.60
CA GLY A 312 30.72 18.66 -12.32
C GLY A 312 30.05 20.00 -11.98
N LEU A 313 28.87 19.97 -11.36
CA LEU A 313 28.09 21.16 -11.02
C LEU A 313 28.31 21.63 -9.58
N LEU A 314 28.85 20.78 -8.70
CA LEU A 314 29.20 21.16 -7.35
C LEU A 314 30.40 22.11 -7.33
N LYS A 315 30.30 23.15 -6.49
CA LYS A 315 31.35 24.16 -6.34
C LYS A 315 32.32 23.82 -5.21
N ASN A 316 31.80 23.35 -4.09
CA ASN A 316 32.58 23.03 -2.89
C ASN A 316 33.27 21.66 -3.02
N LYS A 317 34.55 21.58 -2.60
CA LYS A 317 35.31 20.33 -2.53
C LYS A 317 34.70 19.34 -1.53
N GLU A 318 34.27 19.82 -0.37
CA GLU A 318 33.70 18.98 0.69
C GLU A 318 32.40 18.30 0.22
N ASP A 319 31.51 19.05 -0.44
CA ASP A 319 30.26 18.49 -0.98
C ASP A 319 30.52 17.45 -2.09
N LYS A 320 31.62 17.60 -2.85
CA LYS A 320 32.09 16.57 -3.81
C LYS A 320 32.58 15.31 -3.10
N GLU A 321 33.37 15.45 -2.03
CA GLU A 321 33.83 14.32 -1.22
C GLU A 321 32.64 13.57 -0.58
N ILE A 322 31.58 14.28 -0.14
CA ILE A 322 30.34 13.68 0.33
C ILE A 322 29.62 12.93 -0.80
N LEU A 323 29.50 13.52 -1.99
CA LEU A 323 28.90 12.85 -3.15
C LEU A 323 29.68 11.58 -3.54
N GLU A 324 31.01 11.63 -3.54
CA GLU A 324 31.86 10.48 -3.83
C GLU A 324 31.70 9.36 -2.79
N SER A 325 31.42 9.71 -1.52
CA SER A 325 31.12 8.72 -0.47
C SER A 325 29.87 7.89 -0.79
N LEU A 326 28.87 8.46 -1.47
CA LEU A 326 27.69 7.71 -1.92
C LEU A 326 28.07 6.63 -2.95
N GLY A 327 29.09 6.88 -3.78
CA GLY A 327 29.59 5.89 -4.75
C GLY A 327 30.20 4.64 -4.10
N LYS A 328 30.58 4.70 -2.82
CA LYS A 328 31.12 3.59 -2.04
C LYS A 328 30.06 2.91 -1.15
N TRP A 329 28.85 3.46 -1.09
CA TRP A 329 27.79 2.94 -0.26
C TRP A 329 27.24 1.63 -0.82
N ASN A 330 26.97 0.68 0.07
CA ASN A 330 26.40 -0.62 -0.27
C ASN A 330 24.87 -0.58 -0.51
N MET A 331 24.26 0.62 -0.54
CA MET A 331 22.84 0.84 -0.82
C MET A 331 21.89 0.25 0.22
N GLN A 332 22.40 -0.10 1.40
CA GLN A 332 21.59 -0.60 2.51
C GLN A 332 21.16 0.53 3.43
N LEU A 333 19.86 0.66 3.67
CA LEU A 333 19.25 1.65 4.55
C LEU A 333 19.39 1.26 6.04
N ASN A 334 20.60 0.90 6.46
CA ASN A 334 20.93 0.56 7.84
C ASN A 334 20.82 1.78 8.76
N ALA A 335 20.39 1.58 10.01
CA ALA A 335 20.20 2.66 10.98
C ALA A 335 21.47 3.50 11.24
N THR A 336 22.65 2.93 11.04
CA THR A 336 23.94 3.61 11.21
C THR A 336 24.45 4.29 9.95
N SER A 337 23.77 4.15 8.79
CA SER A 337 24.24 4.70 7.52
C SER A 337 23.88 6.18 7.37
N GLU A 338 24.88 7.03 7.18
CA GLU A 338 24.70 8.44 6.80
C GLU A 338 24.31 8.58 5.33
N GLN A 339 24.88 7.73 4.48
CA GLN A 339 24.58 7.65 3.05
C GLN A 339 23.12 7.33 2.78
N ALA A 340 22.48 6.53 3.64
CA ALA A 340 21.04 6.27 3.58
C ALA A 340 20.21 7.55 3.83
N SER A 341 20.59 8.39 4.81
CA SER A 341 19.94 9.70 5.01
C SER A 341 20.13 10.61 3.80
N LEU A 342 21.37 10.70 3.29
CA LEU A 342 21.69 11.49 2.10
C LEU A 342 20.86 11.07 0.89
N TRP A 343 20.90 9.78 0.54
CA TRP A 343 20.20 9.23 -0.61
C TRP A 343 18.69 9.44 -0.50
N ASN A 344 18.08 9.06 0.63
CA ASN A 344 16.63 9.13 0.77
C ASN A 344 16.13 10.59 0.71
N THR A 345 16.79 11.51 1.41
CA THR A 345 16.43 12.94 1.35
C THR A 345 16.68 13.54 -0.03
N TRP A 346 17.75 13.13 -0.73
CA TRP A 346 18.04 13.63 -2.06
C TRP A 346 16.99 13.17 -3.07
N TRP A 347 16.63 11.90 -3.04
CA TRP A 347 15.54 11.37 -3.86
C TRP A 347 14.22 12.11 -3.60
N GLU A 348 13.83 12.29 -2.33
CA GLU A 348 12.60 13.01 -1.97
C GLU A 348 12.60 14.45 -2.51
N ASN A 349 13.72 15.17 -2.36
CA ASN A 349 13.87 16.54 -2.87
C ASN A 349 13.78 16.59 -4.40
N VAL A 350 14.41 15.66 -5.11
CA VAL A 350 14.33 15.59 -6.58
C VAL A 350 12.92 15.25 -7.03
N TYR A 351 12.30 14.21 -6.45
CA TYR A 351 10.93 13.81 -6.76
C TYR A 351 9.94 14.98 -6.55
N ASP A 352 10.08 15.70 -5.43
CA ASP A 352 9.28 16.90 -5.16
C ASP A 352 9.55 18.00 -6.20
N ALA A 353 10.82 18.30 -6.50
CA ALA A 353 11.18 19.36 -7.44
C ALA A 353 10.71 19.09 -8.89
N VAL A 354 10.65 17.83 -9.31
CA VAL A 354 10.14 17.45 -10.63
C VAL A 354 8.64 17.70 -10.74
N TRP A 355 7.87 17.39 -9.69
CA TRP A 355 6.41 17.33 -9.79
C TRP A 355 5.66 18.49 -9.12
N GLU A 356 6.21 19.18 -8.12
CA GLU A 356 5.48 20.15 -7.29
C GLU A 356 4.78 21.25 -8.09
N LYS A 357 5.40 21.77 -9.15
CA LYS A 357 4.81 22.84 -9.97
C LYS A 357 3.60 22.38 -10.77
N SER A 358 3.62 21.15 -11.27
CA SER A 358 2.54 20.58 -12.08
C SER A 358 1.47 19.89 -11.23
N PHE A 359 1.90 19.29 -10.13
CA PHE A 359 1.11 18.45 -9.24
C PHE A 359 1.46 18.78 -7.78
N PRO A 360 0.99 19.94 -7.26
CA PRO A 360 1.18 20.29 -5.87
C PRO A 360 0.48 19.24 -4.99
N LYS A 361 1.14 18.80 -3.90
CA LYS A 361 0.69 17.63 -3.08
C LYS A 361 -0.76 17.75 -2.58
N ALA A 362 -1.26 18.98 -2.42
CA ALA A 362 -2.60 19.23 -1.90
C ALA A 362 -3.74 18.85 -2.86
N ASN A 363 -3.49 18.82 -4.18
CA ASN A 363 -4.57 18.88 -5.16
C ASN A 363 -4.60 17.69 -6.13
N PHE A 364 -3.47 17.02 -6.39
CA PHE A 364 -3.41 15.99 -7.42
C PHE A 364 -2.48 14.83 -7.05
N PRO A 365 -2.83 13.57 -7.42
CA PRO A 365 -1.88 12.48 -7.38
C PRO A 365 -0.73 12.76 -8.33
N ARG A 366 0.50 12.52 -7.86
CA ARG A 366 1.70 12.58 -8.69
C ARG A 366 1.92 11.26 -9.41
N PRO A 367 2.69 11.25 -10.51
CA PRO A 367 3.26 10.02 -11.03
C PRO A 367 3.98 9.25 -9.91
N SER A 368 3.81 7.92 -9.89
CA SER A 368 4.44 7.08 -8.87
C SER A 368 5.98 7.21 -8.90
N GLU A 369 6.64 6.85 -7.79
CA GLU A 369 8.10 6.82 -7.74
C GLU A 369 8.68 5.92 -8.84
N ASP A 370 8.06 4.76 -9.07
CA ASP A 370 8.43 3.82 -10.13
C ASP A 370 8.36 4.47 -11.51
N ARG A 371 7.24 5.13 -11.81
CA ARG A 371 7.08 5.79 -13.10
C ARG A 371 8.06 6.94 -13.26
N THR A 372 8.31 7.69 -12.19
CA THR A 372 9.31 8.76 -12.19
C THR A 372 10.70 8.21 -12.46
N MET A 373 11.07 7.10 -11.82
CA MET A 373 12.35 6.43 -12.06
C MET A 373 12.49 5.97 -13.51
N GLU A 374 11.46 5.33 -14.09
CA GLU A 374 11.45 4.94 -15.50
C GLU A 374 11.67 6.13 -16.43
N LEU A 375 10.99 7.26 -16.17
CA LEU A 375 11.10 8.49 -16.96
C LEU A 375 12.50 9.12 -16.87
N LEU A 376 13.11 9.11 -15.67
CA LEU A 376 14.47 9.61 -15.45
C LEU A 376 15.52 8.74 -16.15
N LEU A 377 15.31 7.42 -16.15
CA LEU A 377 16.19 6.44 -16.78
C LEU A 377 15.97 6.30 -18.29
N SER A 378 14.84 6.78 -18.82
CA SER A 378 14.54 6.61 -20.23
C SER A 378 15.56 7.34 -21.10
N VAL A 379 16.00 6.73 -22.19
CA VAL A 379 16.84 7.41 -23.20
C VAL A 379 16.00 8.13 -24.24
N ASN A 380 14.74 7.72 -24.40
CA ASN A 380 13.81 8.33 -25.33
C ASN A 380 13.21 9.61 -24.72
N LEU A 381 13.47 10.75 -25.37
CA LEU A 381 12.94 12.05 -24.96
C LEU A 381 11.42 12.14 -25.09
N ALA A 382 10.81 11.37 -26.00
CA ALA A 382 9.36 11.37 -26.20
C ALA A 382 8.58 10.77 -25.02
N ASP A 383 9.24 9.97 -24.18
CA ASP A 383 8.61 9.41 -22.98
C ASP A 383 8.46 10.46 -21.87
N TRP A 384 9.28 11.52 -21.89
CA TRP A 384 9.26 12.57 -20.87
C TRP A 384 8.01 13.46 -21.06
N PRO A 385 7.23 13.72 -20.00
CA PRO A 385 5.98 14.45 -20.14
C PRO A 385 6.23 15.89 -20.59
N LEU A 386 5.57 16.28 -21.68
CA LEU A 386 5.62 17.62 -22.26
C LEU A 386 4.63 18.58 -21.58
N LEU A 387 4.53 18.51 -20.25
CA LEU A 387 3.68 19.42 -19.50
C LEU A 387 4.43 20.75 -19.26
N PRO A 388 3.82 21.93 -19.48
CA PRO A 388 4.50 23.22 -19.41
C PRO A 388 5.20 23.53 -18.08
N SER A 389 4.81 22.86 -16.99
CA SER A 389 5.34 23.09 -15.64
C SER A 389 6.22 21.95 -15.14
N VAL A 390 6.42 20.88 -15.92
CA VAL A 390 7.43 19.86 -15.64
C VAL A 390 8.77 20.35 -16.23
N PRO A 391 9.89 20.25 -15.48
CA PRO A 391 11.21 20.62 -15.99
C PRO A 391 11.52 19.92 -17.31
N ALA A 392 12.16 20.62 -18.24
CA ALA A 392 12.63 20.01 -19.47
C ALA A 392 13.71 18.98 -19.14
N LYS A 393 13.81 17.91 -19.93
CA LYS A 393 14.78 16.83 -19.70
C LYS A 393 16.24 17.34 -19.66
N SER A 394 16.55 18.38 -20.42
CA SER A 394 17.86 19.07 -20.41
C SER A 394 18.16 19.82 -19.11
N GLU A 395 17.14 20.15 -18.31
CA GLU A 395 17.28 20.86 -17.04
C GLU A 395 17.48 19.90 -15.85
N LEU A 396 17.24 18.61 -16.05
CA LEU A 396 17.33 17.59 -14.98
C LEU A 396 18.70 17.53 -14.31
N PRO A 397 19.85 17.61 -15.01
CA PRO A 397 21.15 17.59 -14.33
C PRO A 397 21.30 18.75 -13.33
N THR A 398 20.93 19.96 -13.73
CA THR A 398 20.96 21.15 -12.87
C THR A 398 19.98 21.03 -11.70
N LEU A 399 18.77 20.54 -11.96
CA LEU A 399 17.76 20.33 -10.92
C LEU A 399 18.21 19.29 -9.89
N VAL A 400 18.79 18.18 -10.34
CA VAL A 400 19.28 17.11 -9.47
C VAL A 400 20.45 17.60 -8.61
N ALA A 401 21.40 18.34 -9.20
CA ALA A 401 22.53 18.90 -8.46
C ALA A 401 22.10 19.96 -7.43
N ALA A 402 21.20 20.87 -7.80
CA ALA A 402 20.66 21.87 -6.87
C ALA A 402 19.93 21.21 -5.68
N ASN A 403 19.21 20.11 -5.92
CA ASN A 403 18.55 19.37 -4.85
C ASN A 403 19.51 18.51 -4.01
N PHE A 404 20.72 18.21 -4.50
CA PHE A 404 21.78 17.65 -3.66
C PHE A 404 22.27 18.69 -2.65
N GLU A 405 22.59 19.91 -3.09
CA GLU A 405 23.00 21.00 -2.19
C GLU A 405 21.92 21.31 -1.14
N ARG A 406 20.65 21.36 -1.56
CA ARG A 406 19.50 21.48 -0.65
C ARG A 406 19.44 20.34 0.37
N THR A 407 19.77 19.12 -0.04
CA THR A 407 19.81 17.94 0.83
C THR A 407 20.86 18.10 1.92
N LEU A 408 22.08 18.51 1.55
CA LEU A 408 23.15 18.77 2.51
C LEU A 408 22.75 19.85 3.52
N GLN A 409 22.16 20.95 3.05
CA GLN A 409 21.68 22.02 3.93
C GLN A 409 20.59 21.51 4.90
N THR A 410 19.66 20.70 4.41
CA THR A 410 18.59 20.11 5.21
C THR A 410 19.14 19.22 6.33
N LEU A 411 20.08 18.34 5.98
CA LEU A 411 20.66 17.36 6.90
C LEU A 411 21.60 18.04 7.92
N ARG A 412 22.46 18.96 7.50
CA ARG A 412 23.30 19.78 8.40
C ARG A 412 22.45 20.58 9.39
N SER A 413 21.37 21.19 8.91
CA SER A 413 20.42 21.93 9.76
C SER A 413 19.68 21.02 10.74
N PHE A 414 19.37 19.78 10.34
CA PHE A 414 18.80 18.79 11.25
C PHE A 414 19.80 18.40 12.34
N SER A 415 21.04 18.05 11.97
CA SER A 415 22.08 17.67 12.94
C SER A 415 22.34 18.78 13.94
N LYS A 416 22.48 20.03 13.48
CA LYS A 416 22.69 21.19 14.35
C LYS A 416 21.54 21.40 15.35
N ARG A 417 20.29 21.34 14.89
CA ARG A 417 19.10 21.53 15.76
C ARG A 417 18.95 20.42 16.80
N ASN A 418 19.45 19.22 16.51
CA ASN A 418 19.35 18.06 17.41
C ASN A 418 20.67 17.77 18.16
N GLY A 419 21.67 18.65 18.07
CA GLY A 419 22.94 18.49 18.77
C GLY A 419 23.74 17.25 18.36
N LEU A 420 23.60 16.78 17.11
CA LEU A 420 24.33 15.63 16.61
C LEU A 420 25.77 16.00 16.23
N GLN A 421 26.73 15.10 16.50
CA GLN A 421 28.15 15.32 16.24
C GLN A 421 28.48 15.33 14.74
N ASN A 422 27.85 14.44 13.96
CA ASN A 422 28.10 14.33 12.53
C ASN A 422 27.26 15.34 11.75
N GLU A 423 27.85 15.95 10.72
CA GLU A 423 27.14 16.89 9.86
C GLU A 423 25.94 16.25 9.16
N ILE A 424 26.12 15.00 8.72
CA ILE A 424 25.06 14.17 8.16
C ILE A 424 24.62 13.18 9.24
N PRO A 425 23.33 13.16 9.63
CA PRO A 425 22.84 12.23 10.64
C PRO A 425 22.78 10.81 10.08
N ALA A 426 23.14 9.82 10.89
CA ALA A 426 22.85 8.42 10.59
C ALA A 426 21.33 8.19 10.44
N TRP A 427 20.94 7.29 9.54
CA TRP A 427 19.54 7.08 9.14
C TRP A 427 18.57 6.82 10.29
N GLY A 428 18.98 6.06 11.29
CA GLY A 428 18.14 5.78 12.47
C GLY A 428 17.81 7.04 13.27
N LYS A 429 18.76 7.97 13.37
CA LYS A 429 18.56 9.27 14.03
C LYS A 429 17.74 10.24 13.19
N TYR A 430 17.93 10.20 11.87
CA TYR A 430 17.21 11.10 10.95
C TYR A 430 15.75 10.68 10.72
N ARG A 431 15.52 9.39 10.43
CA ARG A 431 14.18 8.84 10.20
C ARG A 431 13.34 8.86 11.47
N GLY A 432 13.95 8.62 12.63
CA GLY A 432 13.32 8.73 13.95
C GLY A 432 12.02 7.94 14.07
N THR A 433 12.08 6.61 14.10
CA THR A 433 10.88 5.79 14.27
C THR A 433 10.35 5.90 15.69
N LYS A 434 9.13 6.42 15.85
CA LYS A 434 8.38 6.40 17.11
C LYS A 434 7.17 5.48 16.96
N ILE A 435 6.86 4.73 18.01
CA ILE A 435 5.63 3.94 18.11
C ILE A 435 4.75 4.65 19.15
N PRO A 436 3.89 5.58 18.72
CA PRO A 436 3.05 6.30 19.66
C PRO A 436 2.05 5.33 20.28
N HIS A 437 1.75 5.49 21.57
CA HIS A 437 0.65 4.75 22.20
C HIS A 437 -0.70 5.16 21.58
N LEU A 438 -1.69 4.27 21.52
CA LEU A 438 -3.02 4.54 20.94
C LEU A 438 -3.71 5.76 21.55
N ALA A 439 -3.51 5.98 22.85
CA ALA A 439 -4.06 7.11 23.58
C ALA A 439 -3.21 8.39 23.50
N ASN A 440 -2.06 8.34 22.81
CA ASN A 440 -1.10 9.43 22.68
C ASN A 440 -0.75 10.09 24.05
N LEU A 441 -0.36 9.23 25.01
CA LEU A 441 0.02 9.61 26.36
C LEU A 441 1.56 9.66 26.44
N ALA A 442 2.11 10.81 26.83
CA ALA A 442 3.54 11.12 26.80
C ALA A 442 4.47 10.14 27.55
N GLY A 443 3.96 9.27 28.43
CA GLY A 443 4.73 8.25 29.16
C GLY A 443 4.77 6.86 28.51
N LEU A 444 4.01 6.63 27.42
CA LEU A 444 3.90 5.34 26.73
C LEU A 444 4.36 5.42 25.25
N GLU A 445 4.90 6.56 24.83
CA GLU A 445 5.23 6.86 23.43
C GLU A 445 6.70 6.64 23.05
N GLU A 446 7.59 6.44 24.02
CA GLU A 446 9.03 6.29 23.80
C GLU A 446 9.49 4.94 24.33
N MET A 447 9.77 4.00 23.43
CA MET A 447 10.74 2.94 23.73
C MET A 447 12.13 3.58 23.61
N GLY A 448 12.90 3.52 24.70
CA GLY A 448 14.15 4.25 24.90
C GLY A 448 15.25 4.01 23.86
#